data_AF-A0A953WLM4-F1
#
_entry.id   AF-A0A953WLM4-F1
#
_cell.length_a   1.000
_cell.length_b   1.000
_cell.length_c   1.000
_cell.angle_alpha   90.00
_cell.angle_beta   90.00
_cell.angle_gamma   90.00
#
_symmetry.space_group_name_H-M   'P 1'
#
loop_
_entity.id
_entity.type
_entity.pdbx_description
1 polymer ?
#
loop_
_entity_poly.entity_id
_entity_poly.type
_entity_poly.pdbx_seq_one_letter_code
_entity_poly.pdbx_strand_id
1 'polypeptide(L)'
;TEYLYSMSFAVGLCEGEIDRVGRVWADGKPFDFSPHNVRIYKGAEDQLPDAAVEAIEGADAAPAFRGLAYIVFEDLPLKDFGNRIPQLSFEVEKSLRREDEDALENALTAITLIPGSGEFALGTTKVFRETGEGASVSENAHNNDGAADIVSSLDALTSAAPNLAAVSLVVSWFGTDLRAGACAIKPGVEVSEKETDPYEWRAGGVAREGAHVVSLNDGEPAYGGTPSDKSVVEAIAALKARGLEVMFHPFILMDVPAGNGLPDPYGGGEQAAYPWRGRITVGENDKTAAAASDIASLFGTAAPSDFSISGGEVVYSGPDEWSFRRFILHNAFLCVLAGGVERFLIGSELRGLTTARSSANEFPFVEALIALAVDVRAVLGEETKISYGADWSEYFGHQPGDGSGDVYFHLDPFWANSAVDFIGVDNYTPLADWRDGFAHL
;
A
#
# COMPACT_ATOMS: atom_id res chain seq x y z
N THR A 1 -46.25 28.01 -10.14
CA THR A 1 -45.70 27.13 -11.18
C THR A 1 -44.20 27.12 -11.00
N GLU A 2 -43.61 25.99 -10.63
CA GLU A 2 -42.15 25.83 -10.67
C GLU A 2 -41.77 25.42 -12.10
N TYR A 3 -40.83 26.13 -12.71
CA TYR A 3 -40.24 25.77 -14.00
C TYR A 3 -38.91 25.10 -13.72
N LEU A 4 -38.70 23.91 -14.29
CA LEU A 4 -37.42 23.19 -14.25
C LEU A 4 -36.73 23.39 -15.59
N TYR A 5 -35.46 23.77 -15.55
CA TYR A 5 -34.63 23.99 -16.74
C TYR A 5 -33.49 22.97 -16.75
N SER A 6 -33.22 22.41 -17.94
CA SER A 6 -32.01 21.67 -18.26
C SER A 6 -31.32 22.31 -19.45
N MET A 7 -30.02 22.06 -19.61
CA MET A 7 -29.29 22.53 -20.79
C MET A 7 -28.19 21.55 -21.18
N SER A 8 -28.06 21.34 -22.50
CA SER A 8 -26.93 20.65 -23.10
C SER A 8 -25.94 21.66 -23.65
N PHE A 9 -24.66 21.54 -23.30
CA PHE A 9 -23.61 22.46 -23.73
C PHE A 9 -22.23 21.80 -23.69
N ALA A 10 -21.29 22.35 -24.46
CA ALA A 10 -19.88 21.93 -24.45
C ALA A 10 -18.98 23.02 -23.88
N VAL A 11 -17.96 22.62 -23.10
CA VAL A 11 -16.95 23.51 -22.52
C VAL A 11 -15.58 23.10 -23.06
N GLY A 12 -14.92 23.98 -23.81
CA GLY A 12 -13.52 23.80 -24.21
C GLY A 12 -12.58 24.09 -23.03
N LEU A 13 -11.65 23.18 -22.77
CA LEU A 13 -10.73 23.26 -21.61
C LEU A 13 -9.38 23.87 -22.01
N CYS A 14 -8.65 23.19 -22.89
CA CYS A 14 -7.33 23.62 -23.35
C CYS A 14 -6.98 22.94 -24.69
N GLU A 15 -5.95 23.46 -25.36
CA GLU A 15 -5.41 22.86 -26.58
C GLU A 15 -4.63 21.58 -26.28
N GLY A 16 -4.58 20.69 -27.27
CA GLY A 16 -3.86 19.42 -27.27
C GLY A 16 -4.49 18.36 -26.36
N GLU A 17 -3.88 17.18 -26.39
CA GLU A 17 -4.40 16.03 -25.69
C GLU A 17 -4.03 16.07 -24.19
N ILE A 18 -5.03 15.88 -23.32
CA ILE A 18 -4.87 15.84 -21.84
C ILE A 18 -4.80 14.39 -21.34
N ASP A 19 -4.28 14.19 -20.13
CA ASP A 19 -4.28 12.86 -19.48
C ASP A 19 -5.61 12.61 -18.77
N ARG A 20 -6.02 13.55 -17.91
CA ARG A 20 -7.33 13.52 -17.25
C ARG A 20 -7.86 14.90 -16.86
N VAL A 21 -9.15 14.92 -16.54
CA VAL A 21 -9.78 15.99 -15.76
C VAL A 21 -9.86 15.49 -14.31
N GLY A 22 -9.27 16.24 -13.39
CA GLY A 22 -9.29 15.97 -11.96
C GLY A 22 -10.54 16.55 -11.32
N ARG A 23 -10.36 17.27 -10.21
CA ARG A 23 -11.45 17.90 -9.47
C ARG A 23 -12.18 18.95 -10.30
N VAL A 24 -13.49 19.02 -10.09
CA VAL A 24 -14.38 19.97 -10.77
C VAL A 24 -15.17 20.76 -9.74
N TRP A 25 -15.40 22.03 -10.05
CA TRP A 25 -16.21 22.92 -9.24
C TRP A 25 -17.26 23.63 -10.09
N ALA A 26 -18.45 23.77 -9.53
CA ALA A 26 -19.54 24.57 -10.07
C ALA A 26 -19.88 25.68 -9.07
N ASP A 27 -19.77 26.94 -9.49
CA ASP A 27 -19.94 28.13 -8.65
C ASP A 27 -19.09 28.09 -7.35
N GLY A 28 -17.87 27.54 -7.46
CA GLY A 28 -16.91 27.45 -6.35
C GLY A 28 -17.12 26.30 -5.36
N LYS A 29 -18.11 25.41 -5.61
CA LYS A 29 -18.34 24.20 -4.80
C LYS A 29 -17.94 22.95 -5.57
N PRO A 30 -17.42 21.90 -4.89
CA PRO A 30 -17.15 20.61 -5.53
C PRO A 30 -18.37 20.13 -6.31
N PHE A 31 -18.12 19.63 -7.51
CA PHE A 31 -19.17 19.17 -8.42
C PHE A 31 -18.87 17.74 -8.86
N ASP A 32 -19.79 16.83 -8.52
CA ASP A 32 -19.73 15.41 -8.86
C ASP A 32 -20.37 15.18 -10.23
N PHE A 33 -19.66 14.52 -11.13
CA PHE A 33 -20.17 14.14 -12.45
C PHE A 33 -21.04 12.88 -12.43
N SER A 34 -20.93 12.03 -11.41
CA SER A 34 -21.59 10.72 -11.37
C SER A 34 -23.12 10.74 -11.58
N PRO A 35 -23.89 11.75 -11.13
CA PRO A 35 -25.34 11.80 -11.36
C PRO A 35 -25.72 12.46 -12.68
N HIS A 36 -24.76 12.85 -13.52
CA HIS A 36 -24.95 13.65 -14.71
C HIS A 36 -24.46 12.96 -15.98
N ASN A 37 -25.09 13.27 -17.12
CA ASN A 37 -24.62 12.78 -18.42
C ASN A 37 -23.50 13.68 -18.93
N VAL A 38 -22.27 13.32 -18.58
CA VAL A 38 -21.06 14.08 -18.92
C VAL A 38 -20.12 13.21 -19.75
N ARG A 39 -19.61 13.77 -20.85
CA ARG A 39 -18.62 13.10 -21.72
C ARG A 39 -17.40 13.97 -21.88
N ILE A 40 -16.23 13.40 -21.61
CA ILE A 40 -14.94 14.08 -21.68
C ILE A 40 -14.23 13.63 -22.96
N TYR A 41 -13.81 14.60 -23.76
CA TYR A 41 -12.99 14.43 -24.94
C TYR A 41 -11.59 14.94 -24.63
N LYS A 42 -10.59 14.08 -24.74
CA LYS A 42 -9.23 14.39 -24.29
C LYS A 42 -8.48 15.33 -25.22
N GLY A 43 -8.97 15.62 -26.42
CA GLY A 43 -8.30 16.50 -27.37
C GLY A 43 -7.31 15.80 -28.30
N ALA A 44 -7.45 14.50 -28.50
CA ALA A 44 -6.64 13.75 -29.46
C ALA A 44 -6.92 14.23 -30.90
N GLU A 45 -5.92 14.11 -31.77
CA GLU A 45 -6.05 14.51 -33.18
C GLU A 45 -6.97 13.58 -33.99
N ASP A 46 -7.22 12.36 -33.49
CA ASP A 46 -8.08 11.37 -34.12
C ASP A 46 -9.47 11.26 -33.47
N GLN A 47 -9.78 12.09 -32.46
CA GLN A 47 -11.07 12.04 -31.77
C GLN A 47 -12.23 12.31 -32.75
N LEU A 48 -13.36 11.66 -32.47
CA LEU A 48 -14.58 11.74 -33.27
C LEU A 48 -15.56 12.79 -32.71
N PRO A 49 -16.50 13.30 -33.52
CA PRO A 49 -17.57 14.17 -33.03
C PRO A 49 -18.37 13.54 -31.89
N ASP A 50 -18.88 14.39 -30.99
CA ASP A 50 -19.78 13.93 -29.93
C ASP A 50 -21.13 13.49 -30.50
N ALA A 51 -21.64 12.35 -30.05
CA ALA A 51 -22.87 11.79 -30.58
C ALA A 51 -24.11 12.70 -30.39
N ALA A 52 -24.21 13.44 -29.28
CA ALA A 52 -25.33 14.36 -29.05
C ALA A 52 -25.19 15.64 -29.89
N VAL A 53 -23.96 16.14 -30.05
CA VAL A 53 -23.68 17.24 -30.98
C VAL A 53 -23.98 16.81 -32.43
N GLU A 54 -23.57 15.60 -32.82
CA GLU A 54 -23.81 15.04 -34.15
C GLU A 54 -25.29 14.81 -34.44
N ALA A 55 -26.05 14.35 -33.45
CA ALA A 55 -27.50 14.17 -33.59
C ALA A 55 -28.24 15.50 -33.88
N ILE A 56 -27.70 16.63 -33.41
CA ILE A 56 -28.30 17.96 -33.59
C ILE A 56 -27.80 18.63 -34.87
N GLU A 57 -26.49 18.65 -35.08
CA GLU A 57 -25.86 19.37 -36.20
C GLU A 57 -25.83 18.54 -37.50
N GLY A 58 -25.89 17.21 -37.39
CA GLY A 58 -25.79 16.24 -38.48
C GLY A 58 -24.34 15.79 -38.75
N ALA A 59 -24.20 14.54 -39.24
CA ALA A 59 -22.90 13.88 -39.45
C ALA A 59 -21.90 14.66 -40.33
N ASP A 60 -22.39 15.42 -41.31
CA ASP A 60 -21.52 16.19 -42.22
C ASP A 60 -21.10 17.56 -41.64
N ALA A 61 -21.73 18.01 -40.55
CA ALA A 61 -21.52 19.34 -39.98
C ALA A 61 -21.02 19.33 -38.53
N ALA A 62 -21.13 18.20 -37.83
CA ALA A 62 -20.71 18.05 -36.44
C ALA A 62 -19.18 18.20 -36.29
N PRO A 63 -18.70 19.18 -35.51
CA PRO A 63 -17.26 19.34 -35.28
C PRO A 63 -16.72 18.24 -34.37
N ALA A 64 -15.58 17.65 -34.76
CA ALA A 64 -14.83 16.72 -33.92
C ALA A 64 -13.91 17.44 -32.91
N PHE A 65 -13.73 18.76 -33.04
CA PHE A 65 -12.83 19.57 -32.21
C PHE A 65 -11.45 18.95 -31.97
N ARG A 66 -10.85 18.31 -33.00
CA ARG A 66 -9.52 17.66 -32.91
C ARG A 66 -8.47 18.65 -32.40
N GLY A 67 -7.61 18.19 -31.50
CA GLY A 67 -6.62 19.04 -30.84
C GLY A 67 -7.19 19.97 -29.76
N LEU A 68 -8.46 19.83 -29.36
CA LEU A 68 -9.07 20.56 -28.25
C LEU A 68 -9.66 19.57 -27.25
N ALA A 69 -9.21 19.63 -26.00
CA ALA A 69 -9.87 18.94 -24.90
C ALA A 69 -11.17 19.67 -24.53
N TYR A 70 -12.29 18.96 -24.49
CA TYR A 70 -13.59 19.54 -24.17
C TYR A 70 -14.49 18.58 -23.40
N ILE A 71 -15.49 19.12 -22.71
CA ILE A 71 -16.48 18.35 -21.96
C ILE A 71 -17.86 18.68 -22.49
N VAL A 72 -18.67 17.66 -22.76
CA VAL A 72 -20.08 17.80 -23.12
C VAL A 72 -20.94 17.46 -21.90
N PHE A 73 -21.80 18.39 -21.52
CA PHE A 73 -22.89 18.19 -20.59
C PHE A 73 -24.17 17.99 -21.38
N GLU A 74 -24.90 16.92 -21.12
CA GLU A 74 -26.20 16.66 -21.72
C GLU A 74 -27.29 16.74 -20.66
N ASP A 75 -28.29 17.57 -20.91
CA ASP A 75 -29.45 17.79 -20.05
C ASP A 75 -29.11 18.11 -18.58
N LEU A 76 -28.06 18.90 -18.33
CA LEU A 76 -27.67 19.29 -16.97
C LEU A 76 -28.81 20.05 -16.28
N PRO A 77 -29.36 19.54 -15.17
CA PRO A 77 -30.41 20.25 -14.43
C PRO A 77 -29.86 21.54 -13.81
N LEU A 78 -30.48 22.68 -14.11
CA LEU A 78 -29.98 23.99 -13.67
C LEU A 78 -30.62 24.49 -12.37
N LYS A 79 -31.51 23.70 -11.76
CA LYS A 79 -32.25 24.07 -10.55
C LYS A 79 -31.29 24.49 -9.42
N ASP A 80 -30.26 23.70 -9.19
CA ASP A 80 -29.30 23.92 -8.10
C ASP A 80 -28.30 25.04 -8.39
N PHE A 81 -28.27 25.52 -9.64
CA PHE A 81 -27.43 26.62 -10.12
C PHE A 81 -28.22 27.91 -10.36
N GLY A 82 -29.43 28.03 -9.81
CA GLY A 82 -30.28 29.21 -9.96
C GLY A 82 -30.83 29.39 -11.38
N ASN A 83 -31.05 28.29 -12.11
CA ASN A 83 -31.54 28.24 -13.49
C ASN A 83 -30.67 28.99 -14.51
N ARG A 84 -29.35 28.98 -14.30
CA ARG A 84 -28.34 29.45 -15.26
C ARG A 84 -27.23 28.41 -15.40
N ILE A 85 -26.43 28.55 -16.45
CA ILE A 85 -25.17 27.80 -16.56
C ILE A 85 -24.26 28.21 -15.37
N PRO A 86 -23.76 27.26 -14.56
CA PRO A 86 -22.82 27.57 -13.48
C PRO A 86 -21.47 28.05 -14.02
N GLN A 87 -20.72 28.78 -13.21
CA GLN A 87 -19.30 29.00 -13.48
C GLN A 87 -18.56 27.70 -13.16
N LEU A 88 -17.98 27.09 -14.19
CA LEU A 88 -17.29 25.82 -14.06
C LEU A 88 -15.78 26.05 -13.98
N SER A 89 -15.12 25.32 -13.11
CA SER A 89 -13.66 25.29 -12.98
C SER A 89 -13.20 23.85 -12.92
N PHE A 90 -12.10 23.54 -13.60
CA PHE A 90 -11.60 22.18 -13.79
C PHE A 90 -10.12 22.13 -13.46
N GLU A 91 -9.72 21.12 -12.70
CA GLU A 91 -8.34 20.66 -12.64
C GLU A 91 -8.04 19.83 -13.88
N VAL A 92 -7.02 20.21 -14.64
CA VAL A 92 -6.64 19.54 -15.89
C VAL A 92 -5.20 19.05 -15.76
N GLU A 93 -5.00 17.76 -15.97
CA GLU A 93 -3.69 17.12 -15.98
C GLU A 93 -3.27 16.84 -17.43
N LYS A 94 -2.09 17.32 -17.81
CA LYS A 94 -1.55 17.19 -19.16
C LYS A 94 -0.04 16.97 -19.15
N SER A 95 0.37 15.84 -19.70
CA SER A 95 1.74 15.46 -19.90
C SER A 95 2.40 16.34 -20.94
N LEU A 96 3.47 17.02 -20.55
CA LEU A 96 4.20 17.94 -21.44
C LEU A 96 5.14 17.21 -22.40
N ARG A 97 5.45 15.95 -22.12
CA ARG A 97 6.44 15.15 -22.86
C ARG A 97 5.93 13.75 -23.18
N ARG A 98 4.68 13.65 -23.64
CA ARG A 98 4.04 12.35 -23.94
C ARG A 98 4.85 11.48 -24.91
N GLU A 99 5.53 12.08 -25.88
CA GLU A 99 6.35 11.36 -26.86
C GLU A 99 7.80 11.08 -26.39
N ASP A 100 8.22 11.60 -25.24
CA ASP A 100 9.56 11.41 -24.68
C ASP A 100 9.58 10.14 -23.82
N GLU A 101 10.21 9.07 -24.30
CA GLU A 101 10.33 7.81 -23.56
C GLU A 101 11.08 7.98 -22.22
N ASP A 102 11.95 9.01 -22.11
CA ASP A 102 12.72 9.31 -20.91
C ASP A 102 11.96 10.21 -19.91
N ALA A 103 10.74 10.67 -20.25
CA ALA A 103 9.88 11.36 -19.28
C ALA A 103 9.54 10.42 -18.12
N LEU A 104 9.47 10.95 -16.88
CA LEU A 104 9.25 10.14 -15.68
C LEU A 104 8.00 9.27 -15.80
N GLU A 105 6.92 9.85 -16.30
CA GLU A 105 5.62 9.22 -16.55
C GLU A 105 5.74 7.99 -17.45
N ASN A 106 6.58 8.08 -18.48
CA ASN A 106 6.81 7.03 -19.47
C ASN A 106 7.86 6.01 -19.01
N ALA A 107 8.85 6.42 -18.22
CA ALA A 107 9.92 5.56 -17.72
C ALA A 107 9.50 4.74 -16.48
N LEU A 108 8.43 5.16 -15.77
CA LEU A 108 7.98 4.52 -14.53
C LEU A 108 7.28 3.18 -14.83
N THR A 109 7.96 2.07 -14.51
CA THR A 109 7.41 0.71 -14.70
C THR A 109 6.90 0.05 -13.43
N ALA A 110 7.27 0.56 -12.25
CA ALA A 110 6.82 0.03 -10.97
C ALA A 110 6.77 1.09 -9.88
N ILE A 111 5.88 0.91 -8.90
CA ILE A 111 5.75 1.80 -7.73
C ILE A 111 5.56 1.00 -6.43
N THR A 112 5.75 1.67 -5.29
CA THR A 112 5.38 1.16 -3.98
C THR A 112 4.15 1.91 -3.47
N LEU A 113 3.08 1.17 -3.15
CA LEU A 113 1.85 1.72 -2.62
C LEU A 113 1.95 1.83 -1.09
N ILE A 114 2.11 3.06 -0.60
CA ILE A 114 2.25 3.43 0.82
C ILE A 114 1.06 4.31 1.27
N PRO A 115 0.73 4.40 2.58
CA PRO A 115 1.51 3.97 3.76
C PRO A 115 1.39 2.50 4.16
N GLY A 116 0.51 1.72 3.52
CA GLY A 116 0.24 0.32 3.91
C GLY A 116 -0.52 0.18 5.23
N SER A 117 -1.08 1.28 5.73
CA SER A 117 -1.92 1.39 6.93
C SER A 117 -3.18 2.20 6.64
N GLY A 118 -4.20 2.05 7.49
CA GLY A 118 -5.57 2.52 7.34
C GLY A 118 -6.53 1.33 7.23
N GLU A 119 -7.42 1.18 8.21
CA GLU A 119 -8.28 0.00 8.39
C GLU A 119 -9.04 -0.41 7.12
N PHE A 120 -9.54 0.57 6.36
CA PHE A 120 -10.33 0.37 5.13
C PHE A 120 -9.70 1.03 3.89
N ALA A 121 -8.50 1.61 4.02
CA ALA A 121 -7.88 2.46 3.00
C ALA A 121 -7.58 1.75 1.68
N LEU A 122 -7.33 0.43 1.74
CA LEU A 122 -7.07 -0.41 0.57
C LEU A 122 -8.36 -0.94 -0.10
N GLY A 123 -9.54 -0.68 0.47
CA GLY A 123 -10.80 -1.26 0.03
C GLY A 123 -11.39 -0.54 -1.17
N THR A 124 -11.93 -1.29 -2.12
CA THR A 124 -12.73 -0.74 -3.24
C THR A 124 -14.20 -0.56 -2.86
N THR A 125 -14.68 -1.34 -1.88
CA THR A 125 -15.98 -1.16 -1.26
C THR A 125 -15.93 0.06 -0.35
N LYS A 126 -16.86 0.99 -0.54
CA LYS A 126 -16.99 2.15 0.37
C LYS A 126 -17.46 1.69 1.73
N VAL A 127 -16.77 2.14 2.77
CA VAL A 127 -17.09 1.88 4.16
C VAL A 127 -17.51 3.17 4.84
N PHE A 128 -18.56 3.08 5.64
CA PHE A 128 -19.07 4.19 6.43
C PHE A 128 -19.06 3.81 7.90
N ARG A 129 -18.61 4.74 8.75
CA ARG A 129 -18.69 4.64 10.19
C ARG A 129 -19.92 5.38 10.70
N GLU A 130 -20.67 4.74 11.59
CA GLU A 130 -21.76 5.41 12.31
C GLU A 130 -21.17 6.34 13.37
N THR A 131 -21.61 7.60 13.38
CA THR A 131 -21.15 8.65 14.33
C THR A 131 -22.27 9.11 15.27
N GLY A 132 -23.48 8.57 15.08
CA GLY A 132 -24.68 8.85 15.84
C GLY A 132 -25.92 8.47 15.03
N GLU A 133 -27.10 8.57 15.65
CA GLU A 133 -28.37 8.13 15.05
C GLU A 133 -28.63 8.82 13.70
N GLY A 134 -28.55 8.04 12.61
CA GLY A 134 -28.75 8.51 11.24
C GLY A 134 -27.61 9.35 10.65
N ALA A 135 -26.45 9.41 11.31
CA ALA A 135 -25.27 10.15 10.85
C ALA A 135 -24.08 9.21 10.64
N SER A 136 -23.56 9.19 9.42
CA SER A 136 -22.36 8.41 9.07
C SER A 136 -21.33 9.26 8.33
N VAL A 137 -20.06 8.85 8.47
CA VAL A 137 -18.92 9.43 7.75
C VAL A 137 -18.22 8.32 6.98
N SER A 138 -17.64 8.65 5.82
CA SER A 138 -16.87 7.64 5.08
C SER A 138 -15.52 7.38 5.74
N GLU A 139 -15.07 6.14 5.70
CA GLU A 139 -13.74 5.72 6.16
C GLU A 139 -12.73 5.61 5.02
N ASN A 140 -13.17 5.61 3.75
CA ASN A 140 -12.29 5.41 2.59
C ASN A 140 -12.78 6.08 1.29
N ALA A 141 -13.63 7.11 1.37
CA ALA A 141 -14.04 7.91 0.21
C ALA A 141 -14.01 9.41 0.58
N HIS A 142 -12.86 10.03 0.39
CA HIS A 142 -12.59 11.44 0.70
C HIS A 142 -12.31 12.28 -0.56
N ASN A 143 -12.61 11.74 -1.73
CA ASN A 143 -12.49 12.39 -3.03
C ASN A 143 -13.84 12.97 -3.52
N ASN A 144 -13.77 13.81 -4.55
CA ASN A 144 -14.94 14.48 -5.10
C ASN A 144 -15.86 13.57 -5.93
N ASP A 145 -15.33 12.45 -6.43
CA ASP A 145 -16.08 11.49 -7.25
C ASP A 145 -16.95 10.57 -6.39
N GLY A 146 -16.82 10.67 -5.06
CA GLY A 146 -17.52 9.83 -4.09
C GLY A 146 -17.21 8.34 -4.26
N ALA A 147 -16.11 7.99 -4.94
CA ALA A 147 -15.62 6.63 -5.09
C ALA A 147 -14.70 6.26 -3.92
N ALA A 148 -14.39 4.98 -3.74
CA ALA A 148 -13.35 4.61 -2.79
C ALA A 148 -12.00 5.19 -3.22
N ASP A 149 -11.21 5.72 -2.28
CA ASP A 149 -10.00 6.49 -2.53
C ASP A 149 -8.96 5.68 -3.33
N ILE A 150 -8.84 4.36 -3.09
CA ILE A 150 -7.94 3.50 -3.86
C ILE A 150 -8.38 3.39 -5.33
N VAL A 151 -9.68 3.39 -5.63
CA VAL A 151 -10.17 3.29 -7.01
C VAL A 151 -9.78 4.55 -7.77
N SER A 152 -10.11 5.73 -7.24
CA SER A 152 -9.74 7.01 -7.84
C SER A 152 -8.23 7.17 -7.96
N SER A 153 -7.46 6.73 -6.96
CA SER A 153 -6.00 6.82 -6.96
C SER A 153 -5.34 5.90 -7.99
N LEU A 154 -5.85 4.67 -8.17
CA LEU A 154 -5.34 3.75 -9.18
C LEU A 154 -5.68 4.20 -10.61
N ASP A 155 -6.86 4.78 -10.82
CA ASP A 155 -7.24 5.35 -12.12
C ASP A 155 -6.38 6.56 -12.48
N ALA A 156 -6.11 7.42 -11.49
CA ALA A 156 -5.15 8.51 -11.63
C ALA A 156 -3.75 8.00 -11.95
N LEU A 157 -3.25 7.02 -11.19
CA LEU A 157 -1.92 6.44 -11.34
C LEU A 157 -1.72 5.82 -12.74
N THR A 158 -2.65 4.98 -13.19
CA THR A 158 -2.54 4.31 -14.49
C THR A 158 -2.75 5.26 -15.66
N SER A 159 -3.45 6.38 -15.46
CA SER A 159 -3.51 7.47 -16.45
C SER A 159 -2.21 8.25 -16.54
N ALA A 160 -1.55 8.48 -15.41
CA ALA A 160 -0.31 9.26 -15.33
C ALA A 160 0.95 8.46 -15.67
N ALA A 161 0.94 7.14 -15.47
CA ALA A 161 2.07 6.26 -15.74
C ALA A 161 1.63 5.12 -16.68
N PRO A 162 1.57 5.38 -18.00
CA PRO A 162 0.99 4.43 -18.97
C PRO A 162 1.79 3.12 -19.11
N ASN A 163 3.08 3.14 -18.75
CA ASN A 163 3.96 1.97 -18.81
C ASN A 163 4.11 1.26 -17.45
N LEU A 164 3.30 1.62 -16.45
CA LEU A 164 3.31 0.96 -15.15
C LEU A 164 2.89 -0.51 -15.31
N ALA A 165 3.76 -1.41 -14.86
CA ALA A 165 3.57 -2.85 -14.97
C ALA A 165 3.47 -3.55 -13.62
N ALA A 166 3.96 -2.95 -12.53
CA ALA A 166 3.98 -3.60 -11.21
C ALA A 166 3.75 -2.65 -10.04
N VAL A 167 3.19 -3.17 -8.96
CA VAL A 167 2.97 -2.45 -7.70
C VAL A 167 3.44 -3.29 -6.51
N SER A 168 4.27 -2.71 -5.66
CA SER A 168 4.55 -3.22 -4.32
C SER A 168 3.45 -2.78 -3.36
N LEU A 169 2.55 -3.69 -3.01
CA LEU A 169 1.44 -3.48 -2.08
C LEU A 169 1.92 -3.67 -0.64
N VAL A 170 2.07 -2.58 0.10
CA VAL A 170 2.51 -2.61 1.50
C VAL A 170 1.32 -2.89 2.42
N VAL A 171 1.45 -3.82 3.35
CA VAL A 171 0.42 -4.17 4.35
C VAL A 171 1.04 -4.29 5.74
N SER A 172 0.63 -3.40 6.64
CA SER A 172 1.31 -3.19 7.93
C SER A 172 0.61 -3.84 9.12
N TRP A 173 1.39 -4.52 9.96
CA TRP A 173 1.07 -4.88 11.36
C TRP A 173 1.98 -4.11 12.32
N PHE A 174 1.72 -4.21 13.62
CA PHE A 174 2.40 -3.42 14.65
C PHE A 174 3.33 -4.25 15.51
N GLY A 175 4.60 -3.84 15.57
CA GLY A 175 5.60 -4.33 16.52
C GLY A 175 5.50 -3.55 17.84
N THR A 176 5.55 -4.25 18.97
CA THR A 176 5.28 -3.65 20.29
C THR A 176 6.52 -3.35 21.15
N ASP A 177 7.71 -3.83 20.75
CA ASP A 177 8.93 -3.70 21.55
C ASP A 177 10.18 -3.82 20.64
N LEU A 178 11.28 -3.15 20.98
CA LEU A 178 12.57 -3.28 20.28
C LEU A 178 13.38 -4.52 20.69
N ARG A 179 13.03 -5.19 21.79
CA ARG A 179 13.70 -6.41 22.25
C ARG A 179 13.05 -7.61 21.58
N ALA A 180 13.80 -8.37 20.79
CA ALA A 180 13.27 -9.51 20.03
C ALA A 180 12.49 -10.48 20.93
N GLY A 181 13.03 -10.84 22.10
CA GLY A 181 12.38 -11.76 23.04
C GLY A 181 11.06 -11.26 23.66
N ALA A 182 10.74 -9.96 23.55
CA ALA A 182 9.53 -9.35 24.12
C ALA A 182 8.61 -8.72 23.06
N CYS A 183 9.04 -8.65 21.80
CA CYS A 183 8.30 -8.01 20.73
C CYS A 183 7.21 -8.93 20.20
N ALA A 184 5.98 -8.44 20.22
CA ALA A 184 4.85 -9.07 19.54
C ALA A 184 4.53 -8.31 18.25
N ILE A 185 4.05 -9.03 17.24
CA ILE A 185 3.61 -8.45 15.96
C ILE A 185 2.10 -8.70 15.80
N LYS A 186 1.31 -7.63 15.81
CA LYS A 186 -0.16 -7.69 15.95
C LYS A 186 -0.87 -6.87 14.87
N PRO A 187 -2.02 -7.32 14.35
CA PRO A 187 -2.90 -6.43 13.61
C PRO A 187 -3.47 -5.38 14.58
N GLY A 188 -3.58 -4.14 14.13
CA GLY A 188 -4.02 -3.03 14.98
C GLY A 188 -5.17 -2.22 14.42
N VAL A 189 -5.84 -1.50 15.32
CA VAL A 189 -7.00 -0.63 15.05
C VAL A 189 -6.77 0.74 15.66
N GLU A 190 -7.36 1.77 15.04
CA GLU A 190 -7.23 3.17 15.47
C GLU A 190 -7.96 3.42 16.80
N VAL A 191 -9.11 2.76 16.98
CA VAL A 191 -9.97 2.88 18.16
C VAL A 191 -10.57 1.52 18.50
N SER A 192 -10.87 1.32 19.80
CA SER A 192 -11.42 0.07 20.33
C SER A 192 -12.84 -0.21 19.86
N GLU A 193 -13.61 0.84 19.55
CA GLU A 193 -15.02 0.73 19.13
C GLU A 193 -15.23 1.53 17.85
N LYS A 194 -15.70 0.84 16.81
CA LYS A 194 -16.04 1.43 15.52
C LYS A 194 -17.07 0.54 14.84
N GLU A 195 -18.30 1.04 14.70
CA GLU A 195 -19.36 0.36 13.95
C GLU A 195 -19.32 0.82 12.50
N THR A 196 -19.27 -0.13 11.56
CA THR A 196 -19.09 0.15 10.13
C THR A 196 -20.05 -0.65 9.25
N ASP A 197 -20.46 -0.02 8.15
CA ASP A 197 -21.29 -0.60 7.10
C ASP A 197 -20.57 -0.49 5.74
N PRO A 198 -20.63 -1.49 4.84
CA PRO A 198 -21.43 -2.72 4.91
C PRO A 198 -20.75 -3.91 5.58
N TYR A 199 -19.55 -3.73 6.14
CA TYR A 199 -18.82 -4.80 6.83
C TYR A 199 -17.95 -4.26 7.96
N GLU A 200 -17.63 -5.14 8.91
CA GLU A 200 -16.77 -4.85 10.05
C GLU A 200 -15.30 -5.16 9.76
N TRP A 201 -14.40 -4.44 10.44
CA TRP A 201 -12.96 -4.69 10.33
C TRP A 201 -12.59 -6.07 10.91
N ARG A 202 -11.77 -6.82 10.17
CA ARG A 202 -11.12 -8.06 10.60
C ARG A 202 -9.74 -8.16 9.96
N ALA A 203 -8.74 -8.59 10.70
CA ALA A 203 -7.41 -8.92 10.18
C ALA A 203 -6.72 -9.94 11.11
N GLY A 204 -5.80 -10.75 10.58
CA GLY A 204 -4.97 -11.65 11.40
C GLY A 204 -5.75 -12.73 12.17
N GLY A 205 -6.96 -13.05 11.72
CA GLY A 205 -7.88 -13.99 12.37
C GLY A 205 -8.63 -13.41 13.57
N VAL A 206 -8.60 -12.09 13.80
CA VAL A 206 -9.31 -11.43 14.91
C VAL A 206 -10.29 -10.37 14.42
N ALA A 207 -11.34 -10.16 15.22
CA ALA A 207 -12.21 -8.98 15.14
C ALA A 207 -11.57 -7.80 15.89
N ARG A 208 -12.20 -6.63 15.81
CA ARG A 208 -11.74 -5.40 16.47
C ARG A 208 -11.49 -5.59 17.98
N GLU A 209 -12.32 -6.35 18.68
CA GLU A 209 -12.22 -6.57 20.13
C GLU A 209 -10.92 -7.32 20.52
N GLY A 210 -10.35 -8.09 19.59
CA GLY A 210 -9.09 -8.82 19.78
C GLY A 210 -7.87 -8.12 19.21
N ALA A 211 -8.02 -6.92 18.63
CA ALA A 211 -6.95 -6.20 17.95
C ALA A 211 -6.12 -5.33 18.90
N HIS A 212 -4.90 -5.02 18.47
CA HIS A 212 -4.06 -4.04 19.15
C HIS A 212 -4.59 -2.62 18.89
N VAL A 213 -5.06 -1.92 19.93
CA VAL A 213 -5.40 -0.50 19.77
C VAL A 213 -4.10 0.30 19.69
N VAL A 214 -3.86 0.96 18.55
CA VAL A 214 -2.64 1.74 18.34
C VAL A 214 -2.54 2.86 19.37
N SER A 215 -1.32 3.18 19.77
CA SER A 215 -1.07 4.25 20.74
C SER A 215 -1.48 5.62 20.20
N LEU A 216 -1.63 6.59 21.10
CA LEU A 216 -2.02 7.94 20.75
C LEU A 216 -0.79 8.86 20.68
N ASN A 217 -0.82 9.78 19.72
CA ASN A 217 0.08 10.93 19.63
C ASN A 217 -0.75 12.22 19.64
N ASP A 218 -0.53 13.08 20.63
CA ASP A 218 -1.31 14.32 20.84
C ASP A 218 -2.84 14.12 20.88
N GLY A 219 -3.30 12.96 21.38
CA GLY A 219 -4.72 12.62 21.55
C GLY A 219 -5.37 11.94 20.35
N GLU A 220 -4.66 11.82 19.23
CA GLU A 220 -5.11 11.13 18.02
C GLU A 220 -4.35 9.80 17.83
N PRO A 221 -4.88 8.82 17.09
CA PRO A 221 -4.15 7.61 16.74
C PRO A 221 -2.79 7.93 16.10
N ALA A 222 -1.71 7.34 16.61
CA ALA A 222 -0.35 7.58 16.12
C ALA A 222 -0.13 7.02 14.69
N TYR A 223 -0.92 6.02 14.32
CA TYR A 223 -0.91 5.38 13.00
C TYR A 223 -2.35 5.13 12.53
N GLY A 224 -2.53 4.98 11.21
CA GLY A 224 -3.72 4.30 10.69
C GLY A 224 -3.68 2.80 11.03
N GLY A 225 -4.83 2.15 11.20
CA GLY A 225 -4.88 0.74 11.60
C GLY A 225 -4.34 -0.23 10.54
N THR A 226 -4.20 -1.51 10.87
CA THR A 226 -3.88 -2.56 9.89
C THR A 226 -5.01 -2.62 8.85
N PRO A 227 -4.72 -2.61 7.53
CA PRO A 227 -5.76 -2.81 6.53
C PRO A 227 -6.50 -4.13 6.76
N SER A 228 -7.84 -4.10 6.71
CA SER A 228 -8.65 -5.31 6.85
C SER A 228 -8.29 -6.36 5.80
N ASP A 229 -8.39 -7.64 6.14
CA ASP A 229 -8.10 -8.73 5.19
C ASP A 229 -8.94 -8.58 3.90
N LYS A 230 -10.21 -8.16 4.05
CA LYS A 230 -11.11 -7.89 2.92
C LYS A 230 -10.59 -6.75 2.03
N SER A 231 -10.15 -5.62 2.59
CA SER A 231 -9.63 -4.50 1.79
C SER A 231 -8.34 -4.88 1.05
N VAL A 232 -7.49 -5.70 1.66
CA VAL A 232 -6.28 -6.23 1.00
C VAL A 232 -6.64 -7.11 -0.21
N VAL A 233 -7.60 -8.04 -0.05
CA VAL A 233 -8.08 -8.89 -1.16
C VAL A 233 -8.65 -8.03 -2.30
N GLU A 234 -9.45 -7.02 -1.97
CA GLU A 234 -10.00 -6.08 -2.95
C GLU A 234 -8.90 -5.29 -3.68
N ALA A 235 -7.86 -4.82 -2.98
CA ALA A 235 -6.74 -4.12 -3.59
C ALA A 235 -5.97 -5.00 -4.58
N ILE A 236 -5.67 -6.25 -4.21
CA ILE A 236 -5.00 -7.20 -5.11
C ILE A 236 -5.84 -7.42 -6.37
N ALA A 237 -7.15 -7.64 -6.21
CA ALA A 237 -8.06 -7.80 -7.35
C ALA A 237 -8.12 -6.54 -8.24
N ALA A 238 -8.16 -5.34 -7.63
CA ALA A 238 -8.22 -4.08 -8.34
C ALA A 238 -6.93 -3.75 -9.13
N LEU A 239 -5.77 -4.11 -8.57
CA LEU A 239 -4.48 -4.00 -9.25
C LEU A 239 -4.42 -4.95 -10.46
N LYS A 240 -4.78 -6.22 -10.25
CA LYS A 240 -4.78 -7.23 -11.32
C LYS A 240 -5.78 -6.91 -12.44
N ALA A 241 -6.94 -6.37 -12.10
CA ALA A 241 -7.93 -5.93 -13.09
C ALA A 241 -7.40 -4.81 -14.01
N ARG A 242 -6.40 -4.06 -13.56
CA ARG A 242 -5.69 -3.04 -14.36
C ARG A 242 -4.45 -3.58 -15.07
N GLY A 243 -4.22 -4.89 -15.03
CA GLY A 243 -3.07 -5.54 -15.67
C GLY A 243 -1.74 -5.36 -14.91
N LEU A 244 -1.79 -4.93 -13.65
CA LEU A 244 -0.59 -4.71 -12.84
C LEU A 244 -0.20 -6.00 -12.10
N GLU A 245 1.09 -6.35 -12.17
CA GLU A 245 1.69 -7.35 -11.30
C GLU A 245 1.75 -6.84 -9.87
N VAL A 246 1.52 -7.72 -8.90
CA VAL A 246 1.51 -7.40 -7.48
C VAL A 246 2.69 -8.06 -6.78
N MET A 247 3.52 -7.24 -6.13
CA MET A 247 4.41 -7.69 -5.06
C MET A 247 3.74 -7.43 -3.72
N PHE A 248 3.45 -8.48 -2.96
CA PHE A 248 2.96 -8.32 -1.59
C PHE A 248 4.13 -8.02 -0.65
N HIS A 249 4.02 -6.93 0.11
CA HIS A 249 5.07 -6.43 1.00
C HIS A 249 4.52 -6.33 2.44
N PRO A 250 4.65 -7.39 3.27
CA PRO A 250 4.34 -7.32 4.69
C PRO A 250 5.29 -6.36 5.41
N PHE A 251 4.74 -5.44 6.19
CA PHE A 251 5.49 -4.36 6.83
C PHE A 251 5.21 -4.28 8.34
N ILE A 252 6.18 -3.80 9.11
CA ILE A 252 6.05 -3.65 10.57
C ILE A 252 6.19 -2.17 10.92
N LEU A 253 5.12 -1.60 11.46
CA LEU A 253 5.15 -0.29 12.11
C LEU A 253 5.44 -0.49 13.61
N MET A 254 6.38 0.24 14.20
CA MET A 254 6.64 0.11 15.63
C MET A 254 5.72 1.05 16.43
N ASP A 255 4.80 0.46 17.19
CA ASP A 255 3.89 1.21 18.05
C ASP A 255 4.43 1.25 19.49
N VAL A 256 5.41 2.14 19.68
CA VAL A 256 6.08 2.38 20.96
C VAL A 256 5.97 3.88 21.25
N PRO A 257 5.00 4.34 22.06
CA PRO A 257 4.79 5.78 22.31
C PRO A 257 5.88 6.37 23.21
N ALA A 258 5.96 7.70 23.28
CA ALA A 258 6.80 8.36 24.29
C ALA A 258 6.32 8.03 25.72
N GLY A 259 7.24 7.94 26.69
CA GLY A 259 6.88 7.57 28.07
C GLY A 259 6.46 6.10 28.22
N ASN A 260 6.88 5.23 27.30
CA ASN A 260 6.55 3.79 27.32
C ASN A 260 7.19 3.05 28.50
N GLY A 261 8.29 3.55 29.07
CA GLY A 261 8.99 2.92 30.19
C GLY A 261 9.56 1.53 29.88
N LEU A 262 9.60 1.10 28.61
CA LEU A 262 10.18 -0.17 28.21
C LEU A 262 11.71 -0.11 28.30
N PRO A 263 12.39 -1.15 28.79
CA PRO A 263 13.85 -1.22 28.77
C PRO A 263 14.40 -1.04 27.35
N ASP A 264 15.33 -0.11 27.17
CA ASP A 264 15.95 0.15 25.87
C ASP A 264 17.11 -0.81 25.60
N PRO A 265 17.04 -1.65 24.55
CA PRO A 265 18.16 -2.52 24.19
C PRO A 265 19.40 -1.74 23.70
N TYR A 266 19.29 -0.42 23.47
CA TYR A 266 20.39 0.46 23.07
C TYR A 266 20.97 1.30 24.23
N GLY A 267 20.55 1.04 25.48
CA GLY A 267 21.13 1.64 26.68
C GLY A 267 20.56 3.01 27.09
N GLY A 268 19.49 3.47 26.45
CA GLY A 268 18.69 4.61 26.88
C GLY A 268 17.86 4.34 28.14
N GLY A 269 17.21 5.38 28.66
CA GLY A 269 16.34 5.27 29.85
C GLY A 269 15.00 4.58 29.56
N GLU A 270 14.52 4.68 28.32
CA GLU A 270 13.38 3.96 27.76
C GLU A 270 13.58 3.82 26.24
N GLN A 271 12.79 2.96 25.59
CA GLN A 271 12.84 2.83 24.13
C GLN A 271 12.42 4.14 23.46
N ALA A 272 13.11 4.49 22.37
CA ALA A 272 12.77 5.64 21.55
C ALA A 272 11.32 5.52 21.03
N ALA A 273 10.60 6.65 20.98
CA ALA A 273 9.23 6.67 20.48
C ALA A 273 9.19 6.40 18.96
N TYR A 274 8.22 5.58 18.54
CA TYR A 274 7.93 5.21 17.15
C TYR A 274 9.19 4.87 16.33
N PRO A 275 10.02 3.93 16.81
CA PRO A 275 11.32 3.65 16.20
C PRO A 275 11.15 2.92 14.86
N TRP A 276 12.16 2.96 14.01
CA TRP A 276 12.18 2.11 12.82
C TRP A 276 12.33 0.62 13.17
N ARG A 277 11.60 -0.27 12.46
CA ARG A 277 11.58 -1.73 12.68
C ARG A 277 12.95 -2.41 12.62
N GLY A 278 13.89 -1.87 11.83
CA GLY A 278 15.27 -2.37 11.78
C GLY A 278 16.05 -2.19 13.08
N ARG A 279 15.45 -1.55 14.09
CA ARG A 279 15.99 -1.48 15.46
C ARG A 279 15.54 -2.63 16.36
N ILE A 280 14.66 -3.53 15.95
CA ILE A 280 14.39 -4.73 16.75
C ILE A 280 15.68 -5.55 16.85
N THR A 281 16.08 -5.95 18.06
CA THR A 281 17.40 -6.54 18.32
C THR A 281 17.39 -7.50 19.52
N VAL A 282 18.42 -8.34 19.61
CA VAL A 282 18.74 -9.15 20.79
C VAL A 282 19.56 -8.38 21.84
N GLY A 283 20.00 -7.16 21.53
CA GLY A 283 20.72 -6.29 22.47
C GLY A 283 22.01 -6.93 23.01
N GLU A 284 22.19 -6.90 24.34
CA GLU A 284 23.36 -7.47 25.01
C GLU A 284 23.50 -9.00 24.87
N ASN A 285 22.46 -9.69 24.40
CA ASN A 285 22.49 -11.13 24.18
C ASN A 285 23.22 -11.52 22.89
N ASP A 286 23.65 -10.57 22.04
CA ASP A 286 24.42 -10.87 20.83
C ASP A 286 25.69 -11.71 21.14
N LYS A 287 25.97 -12.68 20.28
CA LYS A 287 27.01 -13.72 20.44
C LYS A 287 26.80 -14.67 21.63
N THR A 288 25.58 -14.81 22.12
CA THR A 288 25.25 -15.74 23.21
C THR A 288 24.08 -16.64 22.85
N ALA A 289 23.95 -17.77 23.57
CA ALA A 289 22.79 -18.66 23.41
C ALA A 289 21.45 -17.97 23.73
N ALA A 290 21.44 -16.87 24.50
CA ALA A 290 20.22 -16.13 24.78
C ALA A 290 19.67 -15.42 23.52
N ALA A 291 20.52 -15.01 22.57
CA ALA A 291 20.07 -14.45 21.30
C ALA A 291 19.24 -15.46 20.51
N ALA A 292 19.61 -16.75 20.51
CA ALA A 292 18.80 -17.78 19.86
C ALA A 292 17.40 -17.91 20.50
N SER A 293 17.31 -17.81 21.82
CA SER A 293 16.03 -17.83 22.54
C SER A 293 15.17 -16.59 22.26
N ASP A 294 15.78 -15.41 22.21
CA ASP A 294 15.09 -14.16 21.86
C ASP A 294 14.53 -14.20 20.44
N ILE A 295 15.34 -14.68 19.48
CA ILE A 295 14.91 -14.88 18.09
C ILE A 295 13.79 -15.92 18.02
N ALA A 296 13.91 -17.06 18.70
CA ALA A 296 12.87 -18.08 18.69
C ALA A 296 11.53 -17.56 19.24
N SER A 297 11.58 -16.69 20.26
CA SER A 297 10.39 -16.09 20.87
C SER A 297 9.70 -15.09 19.94
N LEU A 298 10.46 -14.22 19.26
CA LEU A 298 9.93 -13.32 18.23
C LEU A 298 9.35 -14.11 17.05
N PHE A 299 10.11 -15.10 16.57
CA PHE A 299 9.80 -15.81 15.34
C PHE A 299 8.56 -16.68 15.51
N GLY A 300 8.40 -17.30 16.68
CA GLY A 300 7.27 -18.13 17.05
C GLY A 300 7.27 -19.50 16.38
N THR A 301 6.17 -20.22 16.56
CA THR A 301 6.01 -21.62 16.19
C THR A 301 4.87 -21.90 15.22
N ALA A 302 4.14 -20.86 14.79
CA ALA A 302 3.08 -20.99 13.78
C ALA A 302 3.56 -21.74 12.52
N ALA A 303 2.78 -22.72 12.08
CA ALA A 303 3.05 -23.56 10.93
C ALA A 303 2.01 -23.33 9.82
N PRO A 304 2.30 -23.64 8.54
CA PRO A 304 1.31 -23.53 7.47
C PRO A 304 0.01 -24.29 7.74
N SER A 305 0.08 -25.43 8.45
CA SER A 305 -1.09 -26.23 8.83
C SER A 305 -2.02 -25.56 9.85
N ASP A 306 -1.57 -24.49 10.50
CA ASP A 306 -2.37 -23.73 11.45
C ASP A 306 -3.31 -22.73 10.75
N PHE A 307 -3.19 -22.60 9.43
CA PHE A 307 -3.98 -21.69 8.61
C PHE A 307 -4.86 -22.47 7.64
N SER A 308 -6.06 -21.94 7.41
CA SER A 308 -6.98 -22.43 6.38
C SER A 308 -7.78 -21.27 5.80
N ILE A 309 -8.38 -21.48 4.62
CA ILE A 309 -9.31 -20.52 4.03
C ILE A 309 -10.71 -21.10 4.11
N SER A 310 -11.63 -20.38 4.75
CA SER A 310 -13.02 -20.81 4.92
C SER A 310 -13.94 -19.60 4.87
N GLY A 311 -15.04 -19.71 4.12
CA GLY A 311 -16.04 -18.63 4.06
C GLY A 311 -15.55 -17.31 3.47
N GLY A 312 -14.44 -17.32 2.73
CA GLY A 312 -13.81 -16.09 2.22
C GLY A 312 -12.91 -15.39 3.24
N GLU A 313 -12.53 -16.06 4.32
CA GLU A 313 -11.62 -15.55 5.35
C GLU A 313 -10.43 -16.48 5.57
N VAL A 314 -9.31 -15.92 6.02
CA VAL A 314 -8.17 -16.68 6.55
C VAL A 314 -8.45 -16.99 8.03
N VAL A 315 -8.44 -18.28 8.37
CA VAL A 315 -8.69 -18.79 9.72
C VAL A 315 -7.39 -19.33 10.30
N TYR A 316 -7.02 -18.83 11.48
CA TYR A 316 -5.88 -19.29 12.25
C TYR A 316 -6.33 -20.13 13.46
N SER A 317 -5.73 -21.31 13.64
CA SER A 317 -5.99 -22.23 14.75
C SER A 317 -4.73 -22.76 15.43
N GLY A 318 -3.60 -22.06 15.24
CA GLY A 318 -2.31 -22.43 15.82
C GLY A 318 -2.11 -21.96 17.26
N PRO A 319 -0.85 -21.95 17.73
CA PRO A 319 -0.49 -21.44 19.06
C PRO A 319 -0.99 -20.01 19.32
N ASP A 320 -1.35 -19.70 20.57
CA ASP A 320 -1.74 -18.35 20.99
C ASP A 320 -0.50 -17.45 21.11
N GLU A 321 0.00 -17.01 19.97
CA GLU A 321 1.19 -16.18 19.82
C GLU A 321 0.95 -15.05 18.81
N TRP A 322 1.64 -13.93 19.01
CA TRP A 322 1.70 -12.81 18.06
C TRP A 322 3.12 -12.70 17.52
N SER A 323 3.48 -13.65 16.68
CA SER A 323 4.84 -13.91 16.21
C SER A 323 5.07 -13.46 14.77
N PHE A 324 6.35 -13.34 14.38
CA PHE A 324 6.74 -13.03 13.02
C PHE A 324 6.25 -14.08 12.01
N ARG A 325 6.34 -15.38 12.34
CA ARG A 325 5.83 -16.44 11.46
C ARG A 325 4.32 -16.35 11.27
N ARG A 326 3.56 -16.10 12.34
CA ARG A 326 2.11 -15.95 12.24
C ARG A 326 1.74 -14.78 11.31
N PHE A 327 2.43 -13.66 11.46
CA PHE A 327 2.25 -12.49 10.60
C PHE A 327 2.50 -12.80 9.12
N ILE A 328 3.65 -13.39 8.78
CA ILE A 328 4.00 -13.65 7.39
C ILE A 328 3.12 -14.74 6.77
N LEU A 329 2.85 -15.83 7.49
CA LEU A 329 1.99 -16.92 6.99
C LEU A 329 0.54 -16.46 6.81
N HIS A 330 -0.01 -15.64 7.71
CA HIS A 330 -1.34 -15.04 7.51
C HIS A 330 -1.42 -14.30 6.18
N ASN A 331 -0.43 -13.45 5.89
CA ASN A 331 -0.37 -12.70 4.63
C ASN A 331 -0.18 -13.60 3.40
N ALA A 332 0.57 -14.70 3.52
CA ALA A 332 0.69 -15.67 2.43
C ALA A 332 -0.66 -16.34 2.10
N PHE A 333 -1.41 -16.77 3.13
CA PHE A 333 -2.76 -17.31 2.94
C PHE A 333 -3.74 -16.25 2.43
N LEU A 334 -3.58 -14.99 2.82
CA LEU A 334 -4.37 -13.87 2.31
C LEU A 334 -4.12 -13.65 0.81
N CYS A 335 -2.87 -13.78 0.36
CA CYS A 335 -2.54 -13.76 -1.06
C CYS A 335 -3.17 -14.93 -1.82
N VAL A 336 -3.20 -16.14 -1.25
CA VAL A 336 -3.91 -17.29 -1.84
C VAL A 336 -5.41 -17.00 -1.97
N LEU A 337 -6.02 -16.46 -0.91
CA LEU A 337 -7.43 -16.07 -0.91
C LEU A 337 -7.75 -15.02 -1.99
N ALA A 338 -6.81 -14.10 -2.26
CA ALA A 338 -6.94 -13.10 -3.32
C ALA A 338 -6.71 -13.62 -4.75
N GLY A 339 -6.42 -14.92 -4.93
CA GLY A 339 -6.11 -15.51 -6.23
C GLY A 339 -4.63 -15.47 -6.62
N GLY A 340 -3.73 -15.27 -5.66
CA GLY A 340 -2.28 -15.26 -5.83
C GLY A 340 -1.70 -13.88 -6.13
N VAL A 341 -0.38 -13.76 -6.04
CA VAL A 341 0.41 -12.56 -6.36
C VAL A 341 1.66 -12.96 -7.12
N GLU A 342 2.25 -12.06 -7.88
CA GLU A 342 3.41 -12.36 -8.73
C GLU A 342 4.71 -12.39 -7.90
N ARG A 343 4.77 -11.62 -6.81
CA ARG A 343 5.91 -11.58 -5.88
C ARG A 343 5.44 -11.46 -4.43
N PHE A 344 6.23 -11.97 -3.49
CA PHE A 344 5.95 -11.91 -2.06
C PHE A 344 7.25 -11.71 -1.27
N LEU A 345 7.29 -10.69 -0.41
CA LEU A 345 8.39 -10.52 0.55
C LEU A 345 8.07 -11.20 1.87
N ILE A 346 9.04 -11.90 2.47
CA ILE A 346 8.88 -12.53 3.80
C ILE A 346 9.29 -11.60 4.95
N GLY A 347 9.52 -10.32 4.66
CA GLY A 347 9.97 -9.28 5.59
C GLY A 347 10.83 -8.25 4.88
N SER A 348 11.11 -7.14 5.56
CA SER A 348 12.00 -6.10 5.06
C SER A 348 12.68 -5.29 6.16
N GLU A 349 13.91 -4.85 5.90
CA GLU A 349 14.74 -3.96 6.72
C GLU A 349 14.88 -4.34 8.21
N LEU A 350 14.91 -5.64 8.52
CA LEU A 350 15.07 -6.18 9.88
C LEU A 350 16.55 -6.32 10.27
N ARG A 351 17.37 -5.31 9.95
CA ARG A 351 18.84 -5.41 10.08
C ARG A 351 19.31 -5.82 11.47
N GLY A 352 18.66 -5.35 12.53
CA GLY A 352 19.02 -5.68 13.91
C GLY A 352 18.81 -7.15 14.26
N LEU A 353 17.95 -7.85 13.51
CA LEU A 353 17.67 -9.27 13.63
C LEU A 353 18.53 -10.11 12.70
N THR A 354 18.69 -9.71 11.44
CA THR A 354 19.51 -10.43 10.45
C THR A 354 20.99 -10.47 10.85
N THR A 355 21.49 -9.42 11.51
CA THR A 355 22.86 -9.39 12.03
C THR A 355 23.01 -9.94 13.45
N ALA A 356 21.93 -10.36 14.11
CA ALA A 356 21.99 -10.92 15.47
C ALA A 356 22.66 -12.30 15.44
N ARG A 357 23.55 -12.56 16.42
CA ARG A 357 24.34 -13.78 16.47
C ARG A 357 24.08 -14.60 17.73
N SER A 358 23.97 -15.93 17.60
CA SER A 358 23.91 -16.86 18.75
C SER A 358 25.28 -17.35 19.21
N SER A 359 26.30 -17.18 18.37
CA SER A 359 27.70 -17.46 18.68
C SER A 359 28.61 -16.54 17.84
N ALA A 360 29.85 -16.91 17.55
CA ALA A 360 30.75 -16.03 16.80
C ALA A 360 30.27 -15.77 15.35
N ASN A 361 29.68 -16.78 14.70
CA ASN A 361 29.33 -16.76 13.27
C ASN A 361 28.05 -17.57 12.98
N GLU A 362 27.07 -17.53 13.88
CA GLU A 362 25.78 -18.18 13.70
C GLU A 362 24.68 -17.10 13.77
N PHE A 363 23.86 -17.00 12.72
CA PHE A 363 22.85 -15.96 12.53
C PHE A 363 21.44 -16.58 12.61
N PRO A 364 20.91 -16.81 13.81
CA PRO A 364 19.68 -17.61 14.01
C PRO A 364 18.45 -17.04 13.28
N PHE A 365 18.36 -15.73 13.12
CA PHE A 365 17.24 -15.13 12.37
C PHE A 365 17.31 -15.44 10.87
N VAL A 366 18.51 -15.48 10.29
CA VAL A 366 18.69 -15.85 8.88
C VAL A 366 18.32 -17.32 8.65
N GLU A 367 18.74 -18.21 9.55
CA GLU A 367 18.34 -19.62 9.51
C GLU A 367 16.81 -19.77 9.59
N ALA A 368 16.16 -18.99 10.45
CA ALA A 368 14.71 -18.95 10.58
C ALA A 368 14.02 -18.39 9.32
N LEU A 369 14.57 -17.34 8.68
CA LEU A 369 14.08 -16.79 7.41
C LEU A 369 14.16 -17.82 6.28
N ILE A 370 15.23 -18.62 6.21
CA ILE A 370 15.37 -19.71 5.23
C ILE A 370 14.23 -20.74 5.41
N ALA A 371 13.97 -21.15 6.66
CA ALA A 371 12.87 -22.09 6.94
C ALA A 371 11.51 -21.48 6.57
N LEU A 372 11.29 -20.20 6.89
CA LEU A 372 10.07 -19.49 6.53
C LEU A 372 9.89 -19.36 5.02
N ALA A 373 10.95 -19.13 4.25
CA ALA A 373 10.87 -19.08 2.79
C ALA A 373 10.36 -20.40 2.19
N VAL A 374 10.82 -21.54 2.73
CA VAL A 374 10.35 -22.88 2.33
C VAL A 374 8.87 -23.07 2.67
N ASP A 375 8.45 -22.64 3.86
CA ASP A 375 7.04 -22.73 4.27
C ASP A 375 6.14 -21.82 3.41
N VAL A 376 6.55 -20.58 3.14
CA VAL A 376 5.82 -19.65 2.27
C VAL A 376 5.76 -20.18 0.85
N ARG A 377 6.83 -20.81 0.33
CA ARG A 377 6.83 -21.50 -0.96
C ARG A 377 5.78 -22.60 -1.01
N ALA A 378 5.65 -23.39 0.05
CA ALA A 378 4.65 -24.45 0.12
C ALA A 378 3.21 -23.90 0.11
N VAL A 379 2.99 -22.68 0.60
CA VAL A 379 1.68 -22.00 0.59
C VAL A 379 1.38 -21.34 -0.76
N LEU A 380 2.32 -20.58 -1.32
CA LEU A 380 2.12 -19.75 -2.51
C LEU A 380 2.38 -20.45 -3.85
N GLY A 381 3.01 -21.63 -3.82
CA GLY A 381 3.35 -22.39 -5.03
C GLY A 381 4.59 -21.85 -5.76
N GLU A 382 4.94 -22.49 -6.89
CA GLU A 382 6.16 -22.18 -7.66
C GLU A 382 6.06 -20.88 -8.48
N GLU A 383 4.85 -20.45 -8.85
CA GLU A 383 4.64 -19.27 -9.71
C GLU A 383 4.91 -17.95 -8.98
N THR A 384 4.68 -17.89 -7.67
CA THR A 384 4.88 -16.66 -6.89
C THR A 384 6.37 -16.50 -6.55
N LYS A 385 7.02 -15.40 -6.94
CA LYS A 385 8.43 -15.20 -6.59
C LYS A 385 8.59 -14.73 -5.15
N ILE A 386 9.54 -15.27 -4.39
CA ILE A 386 9.74 -15.01 -2.96
C ILE A 386 11.11 -14.37 -2.72
N SER A 387 11.15 -13.36 -1.84
CA SER A 387 12.41 -12.79 -1.35
C SER A 387 12.23 -12.08 0.01
N TYR A 388 13.26 -11.37 0.44
CA TYR A 388 13.30 -10.47 1.60
C TYR A 388 13.83 -9.10 1.12
N GLY A 389 13.20 -8.02 1.57
CA GLY A 389 13.61 -6.65 1.26
C GLY A 389 14.72 -6.20 2.20
N ALA A 390 15.98 -6.45 1.86
CA ALA A 390 17.10 -6.08 2.73
C ALA A 390 17.26 -4.56 2.79
N ASP A 391 17.58 -4.00 3.95
CA ASP A 391 18.02 -2.61 4.06
C ASP A 391 19.29 -2.42 3.22
N TRP A 392 19.46 -1.25 2.61
CA TRP A 392 20.66 -0.94 1.81
C TRP A 392 21.98 -1.08 2.57
N SER A 393 21.99 -1.15 3.92
CA SER A 393 23.20 -1.43 4.69
C SER A 393 23.51 -2.92 4.87
N GLU A 394 22.63 -3.83 4.42
CA GLU A 394 22.80 -5.29 4.55
C GLU A 394 23.46 -5.93 3.33
N TYR A 395 23.36 -5.32 2.12
CA TYR A 395 23.74 -5.98 0.86
C TYR A 395 25.22 -6.36 0.77
N PHE A 396 26.11 -5.59 1.40
CA PHE A 396 27.56 -5.82 1.36
C PHE A 396 28.05 -6.70 2.53
N GLY A 397 27.12 -7.30 3.28
CA GLY A 397 27.42 -8.12 4.46
C GLY A 397 27.58 -7.29 5.74
N HIS A 398 27.77 -8.00 6.85
CA HIS A 398 27.89 -7.45 8.20
C HIS A 398 29.36 -7.40 8.64
N GLN A 399 29.84 -6.22 9.03
CA GLN A 399 31.16 -6.03 9.64
C GLN A 399 30.98 -5.52 11.08
N PRO A 400 31.04 -6.39 12.11
CA PRO A 400 30.79 -5.98 13.48
C PRO A 400 31.87 -5.04 14.00
N GLY A 401 31.45 -4.00 14.74
CA GLY A 401 32.35 -3.09 15.45
C GLY A 401 32.96 -3.68 16.73
N ASP A 402 33.13 -5.00 16.83
CA ASP A 402 33.59 -5.70 18.05
C ASP A 402 35.11 -5.96 18.07
N GLY A 403 35.83 -5.45 17.07
CA GLY A 403 37.29 -5.54 16.96
C GLY A 403 37.80 -6.85 16.36
N SER A 404 36.92 -7.76 15.92
CA SER A 404 37.33 -9.00 15.26
C SER A 404 37.96 -8.78 13.88
N GLY A 405 37.51 -7.73 13.17
CA GLY A 405 37.87 -7.48 11.77
C GLY A 405 37.15 -8.41 10.79
N ASP A 406 36.09 -9.09 11.23
CA ASP A 406 35.34 -10.02 10.40
C ASP A 406 34.46 -9.31 9.35
N VAL A 407 34.22 -10.02 8.25
CA VAL A 407 33.25 -9.67 7.21
C VAL A 407 32.34 -10.86 7.00
N TYR A 408 31.06 -10.73 7.36
CA TYR A 408 30.07 -11.79 7.29
C TYR A 408 29.06 -11.55 6.17
N PHE A 409 29.08 -12.38 5.14
CA PHE A 409 28.01 -12.43 4.14
C PHE A 409 26.81 -13.23 4.65
N HIS A 410 26.27 -12.76 5.77
CA HIS A 410 25.25 -13.45 6.56
C HIS A 410 23.96 -13.73 5.80
N LEU A 411 23.61 -12.95 4.77
CA LEU A 411 22.43 -13.18 3.92
C LEU A 411 22.68 -14.08 2.70
N ASP A 412 23.94 -14.38 2.36
CA ASP A 412 24.25 -15.26 1.21
C ASP A 412 23.58 -16.64 1.32
N PRO A 413 23.53 -17.31 2.49
CA PRO A 413 22.81 -18.58 2.62
C PRO A 413 21.30 -18.45 2.34
N PHE A 414 20.70 -17.29 2.64
CA PHE A 414 19.30 -17.02 2.34
C PHE A 414 19.10 -16.79 0.83
N TRP A 415 19.89 -15.92 0.20
CA TRP A 415 19.78 -15.65 -1.23
C TRP A 415 20.18 -16.83 -2.12
N ALA A 416 21.03 -17.74 -1.62
CA ALA A 416 21.39 -18.98 -2.30
C ALA A 416 20.35 -20.09 -2.13
N ASN A 417 19.35 -19.92 -1.26
CA ASN A 417 18.32 -20.93 -1.03
C ASN A 417 17.38 -21.04 -2.24
N SER A 418 17.04 -22.26 -2.65
CA SER A 418 16.18 -22.51 -3.81
C SER A 418 14.73 -22.03 -3.65
N ALA A 419 14.28 -21.70 -2.43
CA ALA A 419 12.97 -21.10 -2.21
C ALA A 419 12.93 -19.59 -2.49
N VAL A 420 14.09 -18.94 -2.63
CA VAL A 420 14.26 -17.49 -2.86
C VAL A 420 14.61 -17.24 -4.32
N ASP A 421 13.86 -16.38 -5.00
CA ASP A 421 13.96 -16.20 -6.46
C ASP A 421 14.74 -14.96 -6.89
N PHE A 422 14.89 -13.98 -6.01
CA PHE A 422 15.55 -12.72 -6.32
C PHE A 422 16.18 -12.10 -5.07
N ILE A 423 17.07 -11.14 -5.28
CA ILE A 423 17.65 -10.30 -4.23
C ILE A 423 16.82 -9.01 -4.16
N GLY A 424 16.16 -8.75 -3.03
CA GLY A 424 15.46 -7.50 -2.75
C GLY A 424 16.32 -6.57 -1.89
N VAL A 425 16.41 -5.30 -2.27
CA VAL A 425 17.11 -4.26 -1.49
C VAL A 425 16.27 -2.97 -1.50
N ASP A 426 15.94 -2.47 -0.31
CA ASP A 426 15.38 -1.13 -0.13
C ASP A 426 16.52 -0.11 -0.27
N ASN A 427 16.69 0.38 -1.50
CA ASN A 427 17.89 1.10 -1.95
C ASN A 427 17.79 2.62 -1.76
N TYR A 428 18.39 3.14 -0.69
CA TYR A 428 18.42 4.57 -0.36
C TYR A 428 19.76 5.24 -0.67
N THR A 429 20.32 5.01 -1.87
CA THR A 429 21.59 5.62 -2.28
C THR A 429 21.47 7.15 -2.38
N PRO A 430 22.39 7.93 -1.79
CA PRO A 430 22.40 9.37 -1.95
C PRO A 430 22.50 9.78 -3.43
N LEU A 431 21.67 10.74 -3.86
CA LEU A 431 21.68 11.24 -5.25
C LEU A 431 23.07 11.75 -5.69
N ALA A 432 23.86 12.26 -4.74
CA ALA A 432 25.21 12.77 -4.98
C ALA A 432 26.30 11.67 -5.08
N ASP A 433 25.96 10.40 -4.85
CA ASP A 433 26.87 9.28 -5.11
C ASP A 433 26.85 8.84 -6.60
N TRP A 434 26.12 9.59 -7.43
CA TRP A 434 26.22 9.51 -8.88
C TRP A 434 27.56 10.13 -9.34
N ARG A 435 28.41 9.33 -9.98
CA ARG A 435 29.61 9.83 -10.64
C ARG A 435 29.28 10.13 -12.10
N ASP A 436 29.73 11.27 -12.61
CA ASP A 436 29.51 11.60 -14.02
C ASP A 436 30.18 10.58 -14.96
N GLY A 437 29.45 10.16 -16.00
CA GLY A 437 29.96 9.38 -17.12
C GLY A 437 29.43 7.94 -17.23
N PHE A 438 29.87 7.23 -18.27
CA PHE A 438 29.53 5.82 -18.55
C PHE A 438 30.67 4.85 -18.22
N ALA A 439 31.70 5.31 -17.51
CA ALA A 439 32.96 4.58 -17.32
C ALA A 439 32.97 3.67 -16.08
N HIS A 440 31.81 3.34 -15.53
CA HIS A 440 31.69 2.57 -14.29
C HIS A 440 31.28 1.13 -14.67
N LEU A 441 32.10 0.16 -14.26
CA LEU A 441 31.96 -1.28 -14.53
C LEU A 441 30.92 -1.94 -13.64
#